data_AF-A0A162GGW0-F1
#
_entry.id   AF-A0A162GGW0-F1
#
_cell.length_a   1.000
_cell.length_b   1.000
_cell.length_c   1.000
_cell.angle_alpha   90.00
_cell.angle_beta   90.00
_cell.angle_gamma   90.00
#
_symmetry.space_group_name_H-M   'P 1'
#
loop_
_entity.id
_entity.type
_entity.pdbx_description
1 polymer ?
#
loop_
_entity_poly.entity_id
_entity_poly.type
_entity_poly.pdbx_seq_one_letter_code
_entity_poly.pdbx_strand_id
1 'polypeptide(L)'
;MELEREPRRKPTPPKSTPARGPTPVSPTTVTRTYTAPTEELAMPNERTYAREVCVIQGILFLTIGLIGFVVTDLFSAHLSASHNAIHLASGALALWFGFDSERSARIYSFAFGAVYGTLALLGFALGKTAMATVGHVAEDRFLWKLIPGVLEFGTADHIIHILIASAFILGAALKIKRVKRMKV
;
A
#
# COMPACT_ATOMS: atom_id res chain seq x y z
N MET A 1 -42.41 -111.26 5.36
CA MET A 1 -43.51 -110.65 4.59
C MET A 1 -44.64 -110.46 5.60
N GLU A 2 -45.11 -109.29 5.98
CA GLU A 2 -45.31 -108.03 5.27
C GLU A 2 -45.34 -106.87 6.29
N LEU A 3 -44.84 -105.71 5.83
CA LEU A 3 -45.38 -104.35 5.95
C LEU A 3 -45.54 -103.65 7.31
N GLU A 4 -44.67 -102.65 7.45
CA GLU A 4 -44.79 -101.34 8.09
C GLU A 4 -46.13 -100.94 8.73
N ARG A 5 -46.01 -100.39 9.95
CA ARG A 5 -46.74 -99.17 10.31
C ARG A 5 -45.76 -98.17 10.92
N GLU A 6 -45.54 -97.09 10.20
CA GLU A 6 -44.77 -95.92 10.65
C GLU A 6 -45.36 -95.29 11.93
N PRO A 7 -44.51 -94.84 12.88
CA PRO A 7 -44.97 -94.16 14.08
C PRO A 7 -45.42 -92.72 13.79
N ARG A 8 -46.70 -92.47 14.08
CA ARG A 8 -47.41 -91.18 13.96
C ARG A 8 -46.68 -90.04 14.69
N ARG A 9 -46.09 -89.10 13.94
CA ARG A 9 -45.46 -87.87 14.48
C ARG A 9 -46.48 -86.99 15.23
N LYS A 10 -46.12 -86.58 16.45
CA LYS A 10 -46.89 -85.60 17.24
C LYS A 10 -46.69 -84.18 16.69
N PRO A 11 -47.71 -83.29 16.75
CA PRO A 11 -47.59 -81.92 16.28
C PRO A 11 -46.64 -81.10 17.14
N THR A 12 -45.70 -80.42 16.50
CA THR A 12 -44.80 -79.45 17.13
C THR A 12 -45.57 -78.16 17.44
N PRO A 13 -45.45 -77.58 18.65
CA PRO A 13 -46.10 -76.32 19.00
C PRO A 13 -45.57 -75.13 18.16
N PRO A 14 -46.37 -74.07 18.00
CA PRO A 14 -46.02 -72.92 17.17
C PRO A 14 -44.78 -72.18 17.69
N LYS A 15 -43.91 -71.77 16.76
CA LYS A 15 -42.72 -70.94 17.01
C LYS A 15 -43.13 -69.64 17.74
N SER A 16 -42.60 -69.43 18.94
CA SER A 16 -42.63 -68.15 19.61
C SER A 16 -41.83 -67.13 18.79
N THR A 17 -42.45 -65.98 18.52
CA THR A 17 -41.82 -64.82 17.90
C THR A 17 -40.73 -64.29 18.83
N PRO A 18 -39.48 -64.09 18.37
CA PRO A 18 -38.48 -63.44 19.20
C PRO A 18 -38.86 -61.97 19.39
N ALA A 19 -38.91 -61.55 20.66
CA ALA A 19 -39.10 -60.17 21.06
C ALA A 19 -38.02 -59.29 20.40
N ARG A 20 -38.45 -58.22 19.74
CA ARG A 20 -37.59 -57.19 19.17
C ARG A 20 -36.91 -56.46 20.33
N GLY A 21 -35.65 -56.80 20.60
CA GLY A 21 -34.80 -56.00 21.50
C GLY A 21 -34.68 -54.56 21.00
N PRO A 22 -34.45 -53.58 21.88
CA PRO A 22 -34.24 -52.20 21.46
C PRO A 22 -32.99 -52.12 20.58
N THR A 23 -33.16 -51.49 19.41
CA THR A 23 -32.07 -51.15 18.48
C THR A 23 -30.98 -50.37 19.20
N PRO A 24 -29.68 -50.68 18.97
CA PRO A 24 -28.60 -49.85 19.48
C PRO A 24 -28.69 -48.48 18.80
N VAL A 25 -29.00 -47.45 19.58
CA VAL A 25 -29.01 -46.07 19.11
C VAL A 25 -27.55 -45.69 18.88
N SER A 26 -27.13 -45.60 17.62
CA SER A 26 -25.82 -45.06 17.27
C SER A 26 -25.70 -43.66 17.87
N PRO A 27 -24.60 -43.33 18.59
CA PRO A 27 -24.41 -41.98 19.08
C PRO A 27 -24.34 -41.05 17.85
N THR A 28 -25.36 -40.21 17.70
CA THR A 28 -25.31 -39.12 16.73
C THR A 28 -24.22 -38.17 17.21
N THR A 29 -23.03 -38.29 16.63
CA THR A 29 -21.97 -37.28 16.77
C THR A 29 -22.52 -36.01 16.14
N VAL A 30 -23.09 -35.13 16.98
CA VAL A 30 -23.41 -33.77 16.59
C VAL A 30 -22.08 -33.06 16.42
N THR A 31 -21.54 -33.10 15.22
CA THR A 31 -20.41 -32.25 14.81
C THR A 31 -20.91 -30.81 14.85
N ARG A 32 -20.76 -30.18 16.00
CA ARG A 32 -21.01 -28.75 16.16
C ARG A 32 -19.92 -28.04 15.38
N THR A 33 -20.22 -27.65 14.15
CA THR A 33 -19.36 -26.80 13.35
C THR A 33 -19.21 -25.48 14.11
N TYR A 34 -18.10 -25.31 14.82
CA TYR A 34 -17.71 -24.02 15.34
C TYR A 34 -17.23 -23.20 14.15
N THR A 35 -18.16 -22.50 13.50
CA THR A 35 -17.81 -21.32 12.73
C THR A 35 -17.31 -20.31 13.74
N ALA A 36 -15.98 -20.27 13.93
CA ALA A 36 -15.36 -19.10 14.51
C ALA A 36 -15.96 -17.89 13.80
N PRO A 37 -16.40 -16.84 14.51
CA PRO A 37 -16.67 -15.58 13.86
C PRO A 37 -15.38 -15.27 13.11
N THR A 38 -15.44 -15.27 11.79
CA THR A 38 -14.60 -14.38 11.01
C THR A 38 -15.02 -12.97 11.44
N GLU A 39 -14.66 -12.56 12.66
CA GLU A 39 -13.99 -11.28 12.78
C GLU A 39 -12.76 -11.45 11.89
N GLU A 40 -13.01 -11.23 10.59
CA GLU A 40 -12.09 -10.55 9.73
C GLU A 40 -11.38 -9.58 10.63
N LEU A 41 -10.15 -9.93 10.98
CA LEU A 41 -9.26 -9.14 11.80
C LEU A 41 -8.99 -7.94 10.91
N ALA A 42 -9.98 -7.04 10.90
CA ALA A 42 -10.03 -5.82 10.14
C ALA A 42 -8.99 -4.99 10.82
N MET A 43 -7.73 -5.28 10.48
CA MET A 43 -6.57 -4.49 10.82
C MET A 43 -7.03 -3.08 10.50
N PRO A 44 -7.27 -2.23 11.51
CA PRO A 44 -7.84 -0.93 11.27
C PRO A 44 -6.94 -0.31 10.21
N ASN A 45 -7.52 0.00 9.05
CA ASN A 45 -6.80 0.67 7.98
C ASN A 45 -6.50 2.07 8.53
N GLU A 46 -5.41 2.17 9.28
CA GLU A 46 -4.98 3.38 9.94
C GLU A 46 -4.57 4.34 8.84
N ARG A 47 -5.51 5.23 8.51
CA ARG A 47 -5.32 6.26 7.51
C ARG A 47 -4.20 7.20 7.96
N THR A 48 -3.25 7.43 7.08
CA THR A 48 -2.18 8.42 7.22
C THR A 48 -2.50 9.64 6.36
N TYR A 49 -1.61 10.64 6.37
CA TYR A 49 -1.71 11.80 5.46
C TYR A 49 -1.09 11.53 4.09
N ALA A 50 -0.70 10.29 3.78
CA ALA A 50 0.03 9.95 2.57
C ALA A 50 -0.75 10.33 1.30
N ARG A 51 -2.06 10.07 1.27
CA ARG A 51 -2.89 10.39 0.10
C ARG A 51 -2.99 11.89 -0.13
N GLU A 52 -3.25 12.66 0.92
CA GLU A 52 -3.30 14.12 0.86
C GLU A 52 -1.98 14.70 0.36
N VAL A 53 -0.85 14.23 0.92
CA VAL A 53 0.48 14.70 0.50
C VAL A 53 0.76 14.33 -0.95
N CYS A 54 0.47 13.10 -1.37
CA CYS A 54 0.61 12.67 -2.76
C CYS A 54 -0.18 13.57 -3.72
N VAL A 55 -1.42 13.93 -3.38
CA VAL A 55 -2.25 14.78 -4.22
C VAL A 55 -1.70 16.22 -4.26
N ILE A 56 -1.38 16.80 -3.09
CA ILE A 56 -0.87 18.17 -3.01
C ILE A 56 0.47 18.29 -3.74
N GLN A 57 1.43 17.42 -3.43
CA GLN A 57 2.74 17.42 -4.09
C GLN A 57 2.63 17.09 -5.57
N GLY A 58 1.70 16.21 -5.95
CA GLY A 58 1.41 15.90 -7.33
C GLY A 58 0.99 17.14 -8.13
N ILE A 59 0.05 17.92 -7.60
CA ILE A 59 -0.38 19.18 -8.21
C ILE A 59 0.79 20.18 -8.28
N LEU A 60 1.55 20.33 -7.19
CA LEU A 60 2.69 21.25 -7.14
C LEU A 60 3.76 20.89 -8.18
N PHE A 61 4.11 19.61 -8.30
CA PHE A 61 5.07 19.14 -9.29
C PHE A 61 4.59 19.34 -10.72
N LEU A 62 3.33 19.04 -11.02
CA LEU A 62 2.80 19.29 -12.36
C LEU A 62 2.82 20.78 -12.70
N THR A 63 2.46 21.63 -11.73
CA THR A 63 2.42 23.08 -11.92
C THR A 63 3.83 23.64 -12.11
N ILE A 64 4.76 23.34 -11.21
CA ILE A 64 6.16 23.80 -11.29
C ILE A 64 6.84 23.23 -12.53
N GLY A 65 6.66 21.93 -12.81
CA GLY A 65 7.24 21.29 -13.99
C GLY A 65 6.76 21.92 -15.29
N LEU A 66 5.50 22.38 -15.37
CA LEU A 66 4.99 23.07 -16.55
C LEU A 66 5.52 24.51 -16.65
N ILE A 67 5.47 25.26 -15.55
CA ILE A 67 5.96 26.66 -15.49
C ILE A 67 7.46 26.72 -15.78
N GLY A 68 8.22 25.75 -15.29
CA GLY A 68 9.68 25.69 -15.40
C GLY A 68 10.21 25.63 -16.83
N PHE A 69 9.40 25.21 -17.82
CA PHE A 69 9.79 25.28 -19.23
C PHE A 69 9.86 26.71 -19.77
N VAL A 70 9.22 27.66 -19.10
CA VAL A 70 9.19 29.08 -19.47
C VAL A 70 9.98 29.93 -18.47
N VAL A 71 9.89 29.62 -17.18
CA VAL A 71 10.58 30.33 -16.09
C VAL A 71 11.63 29.42 -15.48
N THR A 72 12.89 29.57 -15.89
CA THR A 72 13.97 28.62 -15.56
C THR A 72 14.65 28.88 -14.21
N ASP A 73 14.28 29.94 -13.50
CA ASP A 73 14.86 30.41 -12.23
C ASP A 73 13.82 30.57 -11.10
N LEU A 74 12.67 29.88 -11.22
CA LEU A 74 11.60 29.97 -10.23
C LEU A 74 12.10 29.51 -8.84
N PHE A 75 11.90 30.35 -7.82
CA PHE A 75 12.45 30.16 -6.47
C PHE A 75 13.99 29.99 -6.44
N SER A 76 14.69 30.52 -7.44
CA SER A 76 16.12 30.33 -7.66
C SER A 76 16.55 28.87 -7.90
N ALA A 77 15.60 27.99 -8.22
CA ALA A 77 15.84 26.59 -8.57
C ALA A 77 16.38 26.47 -10.01
N HIS A 78 17.20 25.45 -10.27
CA HIS A 78 17.75 25.19 -11.60
C HIS A 78 16.78 24.33 -12.41
N LEU A 79 15.76 24.97 -12.98
CA LEU A 79 14.70 24.30 -13.74
C LEU A 79 15.11 24.08 -15.20
N SER A 80 15.97 23.08 -15.42
CA SER A 80 16.28 22.61 -16.77
C SER A 80 15.11 21.85 -17.38
N ALA A 81 15.08 21.71 -18.72
CA ALA A 81 14.05 20.95 -19.41
C ALA A 81 13.95 19.48 -18.90
N SER A 82 15.09 18.87 -18.54
CA SER A 82 15.10 17.50 -17.99
C SER A 82 14.57 17.46 -16.56
N HIS A 83 14.91 18.46 -15.73
CA HIS A 83 14.42 18.57 -14.36
C HIS A 83 12.89 18.77 -14.35
N ASN A 84 12.38 19.62 -15.24
CA ASN A 84 10.95 19.84 -15.43
C ASN A 84 10.23 18.57 -15.89
N ALA A 85 10.80 17.82 -16.83
CA ALA A 85 10.24 16.53 -17.25
C ALA A 85 10.17 15.52 -16.10
N ILE A 86 11.21 15.48 -15.25
CA ILE A 86 11.21 14.65 -14.03
C ILE A 86 10.12 15.10 -13.06
N HIS A 87 9.94 16.41 -12.84
CA HIS A 87 8.85 16.92 -12.00
C HIS A 87 7.48 16.54 -12.56
N LEU A 88 7.25 16.69 -13.87
CA LEU A 88 5.98 16.28 -14.50
C LEU A 88 5.69 14.79 -14.30
N ALA A 89 6.66 13.92 -14.58
CA ALA A 89 6.52 12.48 -14.38
C ALA A 89 6.27 12.12 -12.91
N SER A 90 7.02 12.76 -12.01
CA SER A 90 6.87 12.60 -10.56
C SER A 90 5.50 13.02 -10.08
N GLY A 91 4.99 14.17 -10.55
CA GLY A 91 3.69 14.70 -10.19
C GLY A 91 2.55 13.81 -10.66
N ALA A 92 2.64 13.29 -11.89
CA ALA A 92 1.67 12.34 -12.42
C ALA A 92 1.62 11.04 -11.61
N LEU A 93 2.79 10.49 -11.24
CA LEU A 93 2.86 9.30 -10.40
C LEU A 93 2.32 9.57 -8.99
N ALA A 94 2.67 10.70 -8.38
CA ALA A 94 2.17 11.09 -7.06
C ALA A 94 0.64 11.17 -7.06
N LEU A 95 0.04 11.80 -8.08
CA LEU A 95 -1.43 11.86 -8.20
C LEU A 95 -2.04 10.48 -8.37
N TRP A 96 -1.48 9.65 -9.25
CA TRP A 96 -1.97 8.29 -9.44
C TRP A 96 -2.01 7.54 -8.10
N PHE A 97 -0.89 7.47 -7.39
CA PHE A 97 -0.84 6.75 -6.11
C PHE A 97 -1.71 7.41 -5.02
N GLY A 98 -1.84 8.74 -5.03
CA GLY A 98 -2.74 9.47 -4.13
C GLY A 98 -4.22 9.09 -4.31
N PHE A 99 -4.64 8.83 -5.55
CA PHE A 99 -6.01 8.43 -5.87
C PHE A 99 -6.27 6.93 -5.77
N ASP A 100 -5.24 6.09 -5.94
CA ASP A 100 -5.35 4.62 -5.93
C ASP A 100 -5.77 4.04 -4.55
N SER A 101 -4.85 3.99 -3.59
CA SER A 101 -5.12 3.42 -2.27
C SER A 101 -4.21 3.99 -1.19
N GLU A 102 -4.63 3.89 0.08
CA GLU A 102 -3.83 4.35 1.22
C GLU A 102 -2.48 3.64 1.29
N ARG A 103 -2.46 2.32 1.06
CA ARG A 103 -1.24 1.52 1.10
C ARG A 103 -0.28 1.95 -0.02
N SER A 104 -0.78 2.10 -1.25
CA SER A 104 0.04 2.50 -2.39
C SER A 104 0.60 3.91 -2.20
N ALA A 105 -0.22 4.88 -1.77
CA ALA A 105 0.21 6.25 -1.48
C ALA A 105 1.32 6.28 -0.41
N ARG A 106 1.19 5.46 0.64
CA ARG A 106 2.16 5.40 1.73
C ARG A 106 3.49 4.77 1.30
N ILE A 107 3.46 3.70 0.51
CA ILE A 107 4.66 3.09 -0.07
C ILE A 107 5.36 4.09 -0.99
N TYR A 108 4.61 4.72 -1.90
CA TYR A 108 5.14 5.73 -2.80
C TYR A 108 5.76 6.90 -2.02
N SER A 109 5.06 7.42 -1.02
CA SER A 109 5.54 8.53 -0.20
C SER A 109 6.86 8.19 0.51
N PHE A 110 7.00 7.01 1.11
CA PHE A 110 8.28 6.62 1.70
C PHE A 110 9.40 6.47 0.66
N ALA A 111 9.12 5.77 -0.45
CA ALA A 111 10.12 5.55 -1.49
C ALA A 111 10.57 6.86 -2.13
N PHE A 112 9.62 7.69 -2.54
CA PHE A 112 9.88 8.95 -3.23
C PHE A 112 10.47 10.00 -2.30
N GLY A 113 10.00 10.05 -1.04
CA GLY A 113 10.60 10.87 0.00
C GLY A 113 12.07 10.49 0.26
N ALA A 114 12.40 9.19 0.28
CA ALA A 114 13.79 8.72 0.39
C ALA A 114 14.65 9.12 -0.82
N VAL A 115 14.11 9.05 -2.05
CA VAL A 115 14.82 9.50 -3.26
C VAL A 115 15.14 11.00 -3.19
N TYR A 116 14.14 11.84 -2.89
CA TYR A 116 14.34 13.29 -2.79
C TYR A 116 15.26 13.67 -1.64
N GLY A 117 15.15 12.99 -0.50
CA GLY A 117 16.05 13.18 0.62
C GLY A 117 17.49 12.82 0.27
N THR A 118 17.69 11.71 -0.45
CA THR A 118 19.02 11.28 -0.91
C THR A 118 19.60 12.27 -1.92
N LEU A 119 18.80 12.74 -2.90
CA LEU A 119 19.24 13.76 -3.86
C LEU A 119 19.70 15.03 -3.16
N ALA A 120 18.94 15.51 -2.17
CA ALA A 120 19.33 16.69 -1.40
C ALA A 120 20.62 16.48 -0.60
N LEU A 121 20.74 15.36 0.11
CA LEU A 121 21.92 15.05 0.92
C LEU A 121 23.17 14.92 0.05
N LEU A 122 23.08 14.19 -1.07
CA LEU A 122 24.18 14.07 -2.03
C LEU A 122 24.48 15.42 -2.69
N GLY A 123 23.46 16.22 -2.95
CA GLY A 123 23.60 17.57 -3.47
C GLY A 123 24.45 18.47 -2.59
N PHE A 124 24.17 18.50 -1.28
CA PHE A 124 25.01 19.24 -0.33
C PHE A 124 26.39 18.61 -0.11
N ALA A 125 26.49 17.28 -0.13
CA ALA A 125 27.74 16.58 0.15
C ALA A 125 28.73 16.60 -1.03
N LEU A 126 28.23 16.54 -2.26
CA LEU A 126 29.01 16.45 -3.50
C LEU A 126 29.01 17.76 -4.30
N GLY A 127 28.11 18.68 -3.97
CA GLY A 127 28.03 20.00 -4.58
C GLY A 127 29.26 20.84 -4.31
N LYS A 128 29.63 21.67 -5.29
CA LYS A 128 30.77 22.57 -5.21
C LYS A 128 30.44 23.91 -5.85
N THR A 129 31.18 24.94 -5.48
CA THR A 129 31.06 26.26 -6.12
C THR A 129 31.40 26.14 -7.60
N ALA A 130 30.41 26.40 -8.47
CA ALA A 130 30.57 26.33 -9.91
C ALA A 130 29.45 27.09 -10.63
N MET A 131 29.68 27.39 -11.93
CA MET A 131 28.66 27.94 -12.82
C MET A 131 27.73 26.85 -13.34
N ALA A 132 26.43 27.06 -13.19
CA ALA A 132 25.40 26.25 -13.83
C ALA A 132 25.43 26.40 -15.35
N THR A 133 25.08 25.34 -16.06
CA THR A 133 25.06 25.31 -17.54
C THR A 133 23.68 25.09 -18.13
N VAL A 134 22.69 24.78 -17.29
CA VAL A 134 21.29 24.56 -17.70
C VAL A 134 20.33 25.23 -16.71
N GLY A 135 19.14 25.59 -17.21
CA GLY A 135 18.15 26.32 -16.43
C GLY A 135 18.59 27.77 -16.23
N HIS A 136 18.74 28.19 -14.98
CA HIS A 136 19.29 29.49 -14.62
C HIS A 136 20.83 29.45 -14.62
N VAL A 137 21.47 30.16 -15.55
CA VAL A 137 22.94 30.20 -15.66
C VAL A 137 23.51 31.19 -14.64
N ALA A 138 23.83 30.70 -13.45
CA ALA A 138 24.43 31.48 -12.37
C ALA A 138 25.48 30.68 -11.58
N GLU A 139 26.26 31.39 -10.75
CA GLU A 139 27.14 30.75 -9.77
C GLU A 139 26.31 30.18 -8.63
N ASP A 140 26.54 28.92 -8.28
CA ASP A 140 25.91 28.29 -7.12
C ASP A 140 26.97 27.63 -6.24
N ARG A 141 26.81 27.77 -4.92
CA ARG A 141 27.75 27.32 -3.88
C ARG A 141 27.80 25.80 -3.74
N PHE A 142 26.66 25.13 -3.96
CA PHE A 142 26.51 23.68 -3.81
C PHE A 142 25.98 23.08 -5.11
N LEU A 143 26.53 23.50 -6.26
CA LEU A 143 26.13 22.97 -7.54
C LEU A 143 26.59 21.51 -7.68
N TRP A 144 25.64 20.60 -7.81
CA TRP A 144 25.90 19.21 -8.15
C TRP A 144 25.43 18.91 -9.58
N LYS A 145 26.40 18.66 -10.46
CA LYS A 145 26.16 18.29 -11.86
C LYS A 145 26.01 16.78 -11.97
N LEU A 146 24.81 16.26 -11.77
CA LEU A 146 24.54 14.82 -11.90
C LEU A 146 24.79 14.34 -13.33
N ILE A 147 24.30 15.11 -14.31
CA ILE A 147 24.64 14.96 -15.73
C ILE A 147 24.96 16.36 -16.28
N PRO A 148 26.24 16.70 -16.50
CA PRO A 148 26.62 18.04 -16.97
C PRO A 148 25.89 18.44 -18.25
N GLY A 149 25.37 19.67 -18.30
CA GLY A 149 24.64 20.17 -19.47
C GLY A 149 23.23 19.58 -19.66
N VAL A 150 22.74 18.75 -18.73
CA VAL A 150 21.41 18.13 -18.81
C VAL A 150 20.66 18.29 -17.49
N LEU A 151 21.25 17.83 -16.39
CA LEU A 151 20.61 17.76 -15.08
C LEU A 151 21.62 18.19 -14.01
N GLU A 152 21.41 19.41 -13.51
CA GLU A 152 22.23 20.07 -12.51
C GLU A 152 21.32 20.55 -11.38
N PHE A 153 21.79 20.46 -10.15
CA PHE A 153 21.05 20.80 -8.94
C PHE A 153 21.85 21.82 -8.14
N GLY A 154 21.30 23.01 -7.97
CA GLY A 154 21.88 24.06 -7.13
C GLY A 154 21.42 23.99 -5.68
N THR A 155 21.86 24.97 -4.89
CA THR A 155 21.56 25.09 -3.46
C THR A 155 20.06 25.16 -3.22
N ALA A 156 19.33 25.97 -4.00
CA ALA A 156 17.88 26.09 -3.88
C ALA A 156 17.17 24.76 -4.16
N ASP A 157 17.64 24.02 -5.18
CA ASP A 157 17.11 22.69 -5.50
C ASP A 157 17.26 21.77 -4.29
N HIS A 158 18.43 21.68 -3.67
CA HIS A 158 18.65 20.80 -2.52
C HIS A 158 17.73 21.13 -1.34
N ILE A 159 17.52 22.41 -1.05
CA ILE A 159 16.59 22.87 0.00
C ILE A 159 15.17 22.41 -0.33
N ILE A 160 14.71 22.65 -1.55
CA ILE A 160 13.37 22.26 -2.01
C ILE A 160 13.21 20.73 -1.92
N HIS A 161 14.23 19.97 -2.31
CA HIS A 161 14.22 18.50 -2.21
C HIS A 161 14.09 18.03 -0.75
N ILE A 162 14.71 18.70 0.23
CA ILE A 162 14.52 18.42 1.67
C ILE A 162 13.07 18.65 2.09
N LEU A 163 12.48 19.77 1.68
CA LEU A 163 11.09 20.11 2.03
C LEU A 163 10.12 19.08 1.47
N ILE A 164 10.33 18.70 0.20
CA ILE A 164 9.54 17.68 -0.47
C ILE A 164 9.69 16.31 0.22
N ALA A 165 10.93 15.88 0.48
CA ALA A 165 11.22 14.63 1.16
C ALA A 165 10.54 14.57 2.53
N SER A 166 10.65 15.66 3.29
CA SER A 166 10.03 15.79 4.61
C SER A 166 8.52 15.68 4.52
N ALA A 167 7.88 16.38 3.57
CA ALA A 167 6.44 16.29 3.38
C ALA A 167 5.98 14.86 3.08
N PHE A 168 6.63 14.17 2.15
CA PHE A 168 6.30 12.78 1.80
C PHE A 168 6.51 11.82 2.98
N ILE A 169 7.66 11.87 3.66
CA ILE A 169 7.98 10.97 4.78
C ILE A 169 7.02 11.23 5.95
N LEU A 170 6.77 12.49 6.30
CA LEU A 170 5.83 12.84 7.37
C LEU A 170 4.40 12.46 6.99
N GLY A 171 3.99 12.67 5.74
CA GLY A 171 2.69 12.24 5.23
C GLY A 171 2.48 10.73 5.41
N ALA A 172 3.50 9.94 5.08
CA ALA A 172 3.49 8.48 5.21
C ALA A 172 3.55 7.97 6.66
N ALA A 173 4.15 8.74 7.57
CA ALA A 173 4.35 8.37 8.97
C ALA A 173 3.21 8.83 9.89
N LEU A 174 2.64 10.01 9.66
CA LEU A 174 1.65 10.63 10.54
C LEU A 174 0.25 10.07 10.30
N LYS A 175 -0.39 9.61 11.38
CA LYS A 175 -1.74 9.04 11.38
C LYS A 175 -2.80 10.14 11.52
N ILE A 176 -3.94 9.97 10.83
CA ILE A 176 -5.10 10.85 10.94
C ILE A 176 -5.94 10.42 12.16
N LYS A 177 -6.13 11.34 13.13
CA LYS A 177 -7.06 11.11 14.24
C LYS A 177 -8.50 11.29 13.75
N ARG A 178 -9.33 10.25 13.83
CA ARG A 178 -10.78 10.38 13.59
C ARG A 178 -11.42 11.17 14.73
N VAL A 179 -11.89 12.38 14.44
CA VAL A 179 -12.78 13.10 15.35
C VAL A 179 -14.12 12.37 15.35
N LYS A 180 -14.51 11.78 16.49
CA LYS A 180 -15.86 11.22 16.64
C LYS A 180 -16.85 12.37 16.52
N ARG A 181 -17.66 12.41 15.44
CA ARG A 181 -18.82 13.30 15.40
C ARG A 181 -19.77 12.88 16.52
N MET A 182 -19.93 13.75 17.51
CA MET A 182 -21.02 13.62 18.47
C MET A 182 -22.32 13.79 17.69
N LYS A 183 -23.20 12.79 17.76
CA LYS A 183 -24.58 12.95 17.29
C LYS A 183 -25.24 13.94 18.26
N VAL A 184 -25.63 15.10 17.74
CA VAL A 184 -26.55 16.06 18.40
C VAL A 184 -27.97 15.62 18.10
#